data_AF-B1I2C5-F1
#
_entry.id   AF-B1I2C5-F1
#
_cell.length_a   1.000
_cell.length_b   1.000
_cell.length_c   1.000
_cell.angle_alpha   90.00
_cell.angle_beta   90.00
_cell.angle_gamma   90.00
#
_symmetry.space_group_name_H-M   'P 1'
#
loop_
_entity.id
_entity.type
_entity.pdbx_description
1 polymer ?
#
loop_
_entity_poly.entity_id
_entity_poly.type
_entity_poly.pdbx_seq_one_letter_code
_entity_poly.pdbx_strand_id
1 'polypeptide(L)'
;MTLKTKRVINYEIKSRRITKYNNSRQLSAIRELEHRHFDFLVGVLLNDDFSVLRACVVPHEEIKRVATYREHTNSWVVHLKDDLWESPGVKDVTLAFKQAAESY
;
A
#
# COMPACT_ATOMS: atom_id res chain seq x y z
N MET A 1 -7.27 -37.10 11.66
CA MET A 1 -6.88 -36.58 10.33
C MET A 1 -7.37 -35.14 10.25
N THR A 2 -6.54 -34.18 10.67
CA THR A 2 -6.95 -32.78 10.83
C THR A 2 -6.79 -32.04 9.51
N LEU A 3 -7.89 -31.61 8.91
CA LEU A 3 -7.89 -30.77 7.72
C LEU A 3 -7.22 -29.43 8.07
N LYS A 4 -5.99 -29.21 7.56
CA LYS A 4 -5.36 -27.89 7.59
C LYS A 4 -6.10 -27.01 6.58
N THR A 5 -7.02 -26.17 7.05
CA THR A 5 -7.67 -25.16 6.22
C THR A 5 -6.60 -24.19 5.71
N LYS A 6 -6.39 -24.13 4.39
CA LYS A 6 -5.48 -23.18 3.75
C LYS A 6 -6.08 -21.78 3.93
N ARG A 7 -5.45 -20.94 4.75
CA ARG A 7 -5.82 -19.53 4.90
C ARG A 7 -5.65 -18.82 3.56
N VAL A 8 -6.69 -18.12 3.11
CA VAL A 8 -6.62 -17.18 1.98
C VAL A 8 -5.91 -15.93 2.46
N ILE A 9 -4.94 -15.44 1.69
CA ILE A 9 -4.24 -14.18 1.96
C ILE A 9 -4.79 -13.12 1.02
N ASN A 10 -5.32 -12.04 1.57
CA ASN A 10 -5.94 -10.96 0.81
C ASN A 10 -4.99 -9.77 0.68
N TYR A 11 -4.90 -9.20 -0.52
CA TYR A 11 -4.10 -8.03 -0.82
C TYR A 11 -5.00 -6.88 -1.30
N GLU A 12 -4.79 -5.68 -0.77
CA GLU A 12 -5.31 -4.44 -1.36
C GLU A 12 -4.18 -3.72 -2.11
N ILE A 13 -4.39 -3.33 -3.37
CA ILE A 13 -3.36 -2.66 -4.19
C ILE A 13 -3.81 -1.23 -4.44
N LYS A 14 -2.94 -0.26 -4.11
CA LYS A 14 -3.17 1.16 -4.38
C LYS A 14 -1.93 1.81 -4.97
N SER A 15 -2.13 2.70 -5.94
CA SER A 15 -1.05 3.47 -6.56
C SER A 15 -1.27 4.97 -6.42
N ARG A 16 -0.17 5.73 -6.50
CA ARG A 16 -0.18 7.18 -6.49
C ARG A 16 0.85 7.71 -7.48
N ARG A 17 0.37 8.48 -8.46
CA ARG A 17 1.21 9.24 -9.39
C ARG A 17 1.65 10.54 -8.73
N ILE A 18 2.96 10.75 -8.66
CA ILE A 18 3.60 11.96 -8.18
C ILE A 18 3.90 12.84 -9.39
N THR A 19 3.43 14.08 -9.37
CA THR A 19 3.64 15.03 -10.46
C THR A 19 4.23 16.33 -9.91
N LYS A 20 4.84 17.15 -10.76
CA LYS A 20 5.34 18.48 -10.36
C LYS A 20 4.28 19.40 -9.74
N TYR A 21 2.99 19.16 -10.04
CA TYR A 21 1.87 19.93 -9.49
C TYR A 21 1.28 19.28 -8.23
N ASN A 22 1.57 18.01 -7.98
CA ASN A 22 1.06 17.29 -6.82
C ASN A 22 2.08 16.25 -6.34
N ASN A 23 2.87 16.67 -5.35
CA ASN A 23 3.87 15.83 -4.69
C ASN A 23 3.28 14.95 -3.58
N SER A 24 1.97 14.98 -3.36
CA SER A 24 1.33 14.21 -2.30
C SER A 24 1.43 12.72 -2.59
N ARG A 25 1.89 11.97 -1.58
CA ARG A 25 1.94 10.51 -1.55
C ARG A 25 0.71 9.89 -0.88
N GLN A 26 -0.37 10.67 -0.75
CA GLN A 26 -1.63 10.23 -0.16
C GLN A 26 -2.31 9.19 -1.06
N LEU A 27 -2.70 8.05 -0.48
CA LEU A 27 -3.53 7.04 -1.13
C LEU A 27 -5.01 7.46 -1.14
N SER A 28 -5.79 6.82 -2.00
CA SER A 28 -7.26 6.90 -1.95
C SER A 28 -7.77 6.39 -0.59
N ALA A 29 -8.97 6.86 -0.20
CA ALA A 29 -9.67 6.39 1.00
C ALA A 29 -9.67 4.86 1.17
N ILE A 30 -9.42 4.41 2.40
CA ILE A 30 -9.63 3.03 2.86
C ILE A 30 -10.85 3.05 3.78
N ARG A 31 -11.84 2.19 3.50
CA ARG A 31 -13.06 2.08 4.32
C ARG A 31 -12.96 0.86 5.21
N GLU A 32 -13.61 0.93 6.36
CA GLU A 32 -13.72 -0.21 7.28
C GLU A 32 -12.37 -0.85 7.66
N LEU A 33 -11.31 -0.03 7.79
CA LEU A 33 -9.94 -0.52 8.03
C LEU A 33 -9.87 -1.48 9.24
N GLU A 34 -10.68 -1.21 10.26
CA GLU A 34 -10.80 -2.04 11.47
C GLU A 34 -11.33 -3.47 11.21
N HIS A 35 -12.11 -3.70 10.15
CA HIS A 35 -12.66 -5.02 9.82
C HIS A 35 -11.67 -5.95 9.11
N ARG A 36 -10.46 -5.45 8.80
CA ARG A 36 -9.35 -6.25 8.27
C ARG A 36 -9.71 -7.08 7.02
N HIS A 37 -10.27 -6.41 6.01
CA HIS A 37 -10.61 -7.03 4.71
C HIS A 37 -9.39 -7.52 3.92
N PHE A 38 -8.19 -7.03 4.25
CA PHE A 38 -6.92 -7.43 3.64
C PHE A 38 -5.86 -7.74 4.71
N ASP A 39 -4.91 -8.60 4.36
CA ASP A 39 -3.75 -8.91 5.19
C ASP A 39 -2.57 -7.97 4.90
N PHE A 40 -2.44 -7.57 3.63
CA PHE A 40 -1.38 -6.69 3.15
C PHE A 40 -1.91 -5.62 2.20
N LEU A 41 -1.33 -4.42 2.28
CA LEU A 41 -1.51 -3.38 1.28
C LEU A 41 -0.25 -3.30 0.41
N VAL A 42 -0.42 -3.31 -0.90
CA VAL A 42 0.65 -3.01 -1.87
C VAL A 42 0.53 -1.55 -2.27
N GLY A 43 1.52 -0.75 -1.90
CA GLY A 43 1.59 0.67 -2.22
C GLY A 43 2.59 0.93 -3.33
N VAL A 44 2.16 1.58 -4.41
CA VAL A 44 3.02 1.90 -5.56
C VAL A 44 3.07 3.42 -5.79
N LEU A 45 4.24 4.01 -5.69
CA LEU A 45 4.52 5.37 -6.12
C LEU A 45 5.00 5.34 -7.57
N LEU A 46 4.38 6.17 -8.40
CA LEU A 46 4.70 6.31 -9.81
C LEU A 46 5.22 7.73 -10.06
N ASN A 47 6.20 7.86 -10.96
CA ASN A 47 6.63 9.14 -11.49
C ASN A 47 5.56 9.74 -12.41
N ASP A 48 5.78 10.98 -12.87
CA ASP A 48 4.86 11.68 -13.76
C ASP A 48 4.65 10.92 -15.09
N ASP A 49 5.66 10.20 -15.57
CA ASP A 49 5.62 9.36 -16.78
C ASP A 49 5.07 7.94 -16.53
N PHE A 50 4.49 7.69 -15.35
CA PHE A 50 4.03 6.38 -14.89
C PHE A 50 5.12 5.31 -14.70
N SER A 51 6.41 5.67 -14.79
CA SER A 51 7.48 4.76 -14.38
C SER A 51 7.41 4.50 -12.87
N VAL A 52 7.77 3.28 -12.45
CA VAL A 52 7.74 2.90 -11.03
C VAL A 52 8.81 3.69 -10.28
N LEU A 53 8.39 4.55 -9.35
CA LEU A 53 9.30 5.27 -8.45
C LEU A 53 9.69 4.37 -7.28
N ARG A 54 8.69 3.83 -6.56
CA ARG A 54 8.89 2.99 -5.37
C ARG A 54 7.68 2.09 -5.15
N ALA A 55 7.89 0.89 -4.60
CA ALA A 55 6.80 -0.01 -4.24
C ALA A 55 7.08 -0.73 -2.92
N CYS A 56 6.02 -0.98 -2.13
CA CYS A 56 6.10 -1.74 -0.89
C CYS A 56 4.92 -2.69 -0.72
N VAL A 57 5.15 -3.77 0.03
CA VAL A 57 4.11 -4.62 0.62
C VAL A 57 4.10 -4.35 2.12
N VAL A 58 2.97 -3.89 2.65
CA VAL A 58 2.82 -3.41 4.02
C VAL A 58 1.81 -4.27 4.77
N PRO A 59 2.15 -4.82 5.95
CA PRO A 59 1.18 -5.53 6.79
C PRO A 59 -0.01 -4.63 7.20
N HIS A 60 -1.20 -5.20 7.34
CA HIS A 60 -2.40 -4.47 7.77
C HIS A 60 -2.18 -3.68 9.08
N GLU A 61 -1.46 -4.25 10.06
CA GLU A 61 -1.17 -3.57 11.33
C GLU A 61 -0.37 -2.29 11.14
N GLU A 62 0.62 -2.29 10.24
CA GLU A 62 1.40 -1.10 9.95
C GLU A 62 0.56 -0.06 9.21
N ILE A 63 -0.33 -0.48 8.31
CA ILE A 63 -1.30 0.42 7.68
C ILE A 63 -2.20 1.06 8.73
N LYS A 64 -2.75 0.28 9.64
CA LYS A 64 -3.60 0.76 10.73
C LYS A 64 -2.86 1.75 11.64
N ARG A 65 -1.58 1.49 11.94
CA ARG A 65 -0.74 2.38 12.76
C ARG A 65 -0.50 3.74 12.11
N VAL A 66 -0.27 3.80 10.79
CA VAL A 66 0.04 5.06 10.09
C VAL A 66 -1.18 5.76 9.49
N ALA A 67 -2.33 5.10 9.45
CA ALA A 67 -3.55 5.66 8.89
C ALA A 67 -4.14 6.76 9.78
N THR A 68 -4.66 7.81 9.16
CA THR A 68 -5.41 8.87 9.85
C THR A 68 -6.88 8.77 9.47
N TYR A 69 -7.75 8.65 10.47
CA TYR A 69 -9.20 8.67 10.24
C TYR A 69 -9.68 10.09 9.87
N ARG A 70 -10.60 10.16 8.90
CA ARG A 70 -11.26 11.37 8.44
C ARG A 70 -12.75 11.20 8.65
N GLU A 71 -13.30 11.94 9.61
CA GLU A 71 -14.71 11.86 10.01
C GLU A 71 -15.65 12.27 8.87
N HIS A 72 -15.37 13.39 8.19
CA HIS A 72 -16.23 13.92 7.13
C HIS A 72 -16.49 12.92 5.99
N THR A 73 -15.52 12.07 5.66
CA THR A 73 -15.61 11.09 4.58
C THR A 73 -15.75 9.65 5.08
N ASN A 74 -15.86 9.45 6.40
CA ASN A 74 -15.85 8.14 7.08
C ASN A 74 -14.80 7.19 6.48
N SER A 75 -13.55 7.66 6.45
CA SER A 75 -12.48 6.95 5.76
C SER A 75 -11.13 7.11 6.44
N TRP A 76 -10.27 6.13 6.22
CA TRP A 76 -8.88 6.16 6.63
C TRP A 76 -8.00 6.60 5.46
N VAL A 77 -7.03 7.45 5.76
CA VAL A 77 -6.09 8.01 4.78
C VAL A 77 -4.67 7.63 5.18
N VAL A 78 -3.91 7.12 4.22
CA VAL A 78 -2.51 6.72 4.39
C VAL A 78 -1.66 7.54 3.44
N HIS A 79 -0.48 7.96 3.92
CA HIS A 79 0.55 8.57 3.08
C HIS A 79 1.73 7.60 2.99
N LEU A 80 2.20 7.31 1.77
CA LEU A 80 3.40 6.48 1.55
C LEU A 80 4.67 7.29 1.82
N LYS A 81 4.89 7.63 3.09
CA LYS A 81 6.09 8.32 3.57
C LYS A 81 7.26 7.36 3.63
N ASP A 82 8.48 7.89 3.61
CA ASP A 82 9.68 7.07 3.52
C ASP A 82 9.92 6.20 4.76
N ASP A 83 9.50 6.65 5.95
CA ASP A 83 9.54 5.91 7.22
C ASP A 83 8.69 4.63 7.22
N LEU A 84 7.64 4.55 6.39
CA LEU A 84 6.83 3.35 6.26
C LEU A 84 7.64 2.16 5.75
N TRP A 85 8.65 2.38 4.90
CA TRP A 85 9.48 1.28 4.39
C TRP A 85 10.42 0.69 5.44
N GLU A 86 10.77 1.47 6.47
CA GLU A 86 11.57 1.02 7.60
C GLU A 86 10.70 0.36 8.68
N SER A 87 9.38 0.29 8.48
CA SER A 87 8.46 -0.27 9.47
C SER A 87 8.52 -1.81 9.50
N PRO A 88 8.26 -2.44 10.65
CA PRO A 88 8.35 -3.88 10.81
C PRO A 88 7.52 -4.67 9.80
N GLY A 89 8.16 -5.63 9.13
CA GLY A 89 7.48 -6.53 8.18
C GLY A 89 7.12 -5.90 6.84
N VAL A 90 7.42 -4.61 6.62
CA VAL A 90 7.29 -3.98 5.31
C VAL A 90 8.38 -4.52 4.39
N LYS A 91 7.99 -4.88 3.16
CA LYS A 91 8.91 -5.36 2.14
C LYS A 91 9.00 -4.33 1.02
N ASP A 92 10.21 -3.84 0.75
CA ASP A 92 10.47 -3.09 -0.46
C ASP A 92 10.43 -4.03 -1.67
N VAL A 93 9.52 -3.77 -2.61
CA VAL A 93 9.34 -4.55 -3.84
C VAL A 93 9.57 -3.70 -5.08
N THR A 94 10.23 -2.56 -4.94
CA THR A 94 10.48 -1.60 -6.02
C THR A 94 11.19 -2.25 -7.21
N LEU A 95 12.23 -3.05 -6.96
CA LEU A 95 13.00 -3.70 -8.02
C LEU A 95 12.13 -4.70 -8.81
N ALA A 96 11.35 -5.52 -8.12
CA ALA A 96 10.47 -6.50 -8.76
C ALA A 96 9.40 -5.81 -9.64
N PHE A 97 8.85 -4.69 -9.18
CA PHE A 97 7.89 -3.90 -9.97
C PHE A 97 8.53 -3.24 -11.19
N LYS A 98 9.76 -2.70 -11.06
CA LYS A 98 10.49 -2.14 -12.20
C LYS A 98 10.79 -3.19 -13.27
N GLN A 99 11.30 -4.36 -12.86
CA GLN A 99 11.58 -5.48 -13.77
C GLN A 99 10.32 -5.96 -14.50
N ALA A 100 9.18 -6.06 -13.78
CA ALA A 100 7.92 -6.46 -14.37
C ALA A 100 7.39 -5.43 -15.39
N ALA A 101 7.59 -4.13 -15.14
CA ALA A 101 7.18 -3.05 -16.04
C ALA A 101 8.00 -3.00 -17.34
N GLU A 102 9.28 -3.41 -17.29
CA GLU A 102 10.16 -3.47 -18.47
C GLU A 102 9.88 -4.71 -19.36
N SER A 103 9.16 -5.70 -18.83
CA SER A 103 8.87 -6.96 -19.53
C SER A 103 7.55 -6.94 -20.32
N TYR A 104 6.87 -5.78 -20.41
CA TYR A 104 5.61 -5.55 -21.12
C TYR A 104 5.80 -4.62 -22.31
#